data_AF-A0AA39JA63-F1
#
_entry.id   AF-A0AA39JA63-F1
#
_cell.length_a   1.000
_cell.length_b   1.000
_cell.length_c   1.000
_cell.angle_alpha   90.00
_cell.angle_beta   90.00
_cell.angle_gamma   90.00
#
_symmetry.space_group_name_H-M   'P 1'
#
loop_
_entity.id
_entity.type
_entity.pdbx_description
1 polymer ?
#
loop_
_entity_poly.entity_id
_entity_poly.type
_entity_poly.pdbx_seq_one_letter_code
_entity_poly.pdbx_strand_id
1 'polypeptide(L)'
;MSALTRNHAIPTNVPNSLNTEYYRQRAAGGAGLINAFGIWSQEQVNGWKNVTDAVHEEGGVIFAQLWHLGRLSHPDAPEQIASGLPPSVISARGGKFRFLPGQPGYVTPTAIDDPRILLANGNRLLSTRNRPDVWGANRVGIKLNPAEGYNDVGMPLQETLGIFGYLISEIDRLGIAYVALVRYAGNLDPVIDGARRATKHDVLGTYTPLLKNPATNVFANALFTGEEAVQYVEDGKVDGVFFGIP
;
A
#
# COMPACT_ATOMS: atom_id res chain seq x y z
N MET A 1 -3.60 -12.00 2.88
CA MET A 1 -4.65 -10.97 2.75
C MET A 1 -4.04 -9.64 2.30
N SER A 2 -4.54 -9.08 1.19
CA SER A 2 -4.13 -7.74 0.71
C SER A 2 -4.51 -6.65 1.72
N ALA A 3 -3.83 -5.51 1.64
CA ALA A 3 -4.26 -4.31 2.35
C ALA A 3 -5.62 -3.84 1.80
N LEU A 4 -6.58 -3.60 2.71
CA LEU A 4 -7.96 -3.20 2.38
C LEU A 4 -8.40 -2.11 3.35
N THR A 5 -8.56 -0.88 2.86
CA THR A 5 -9.12 0.22 3.67
C THR A 5 -10.58 -0.07 4.00
N ARG A 6 -10.93 -0.09 5.31
CA ARG A 6 -12.29 -0.41 5.80
C ARG A 6 -13.00 0.73 6.53
N ASN A 7 -12.25 1.78 6.91
CA ASN A 7 -12.79 2.93 7.65
C ASN A 7 -13.45 2.59 9.02
N HIS A 8 -13.17 1.42 9.60
CA HIS A 8 -13.75 0.96 10.87
C HIS A 8 -13.18 1.64 12.14
N ALA A 9 -12.19 2.52 12.00
CA ALA A 9 -11.57 3.25 13.11
C ALA A 9 -12.02 4.73 13.19
N ILE A 10 -12.95 5.16 12.33
CA ILE A 10 -13.50 6.53 12.36
C ILE A 10 -14.44 6.67 13.57
N PRO A 11 -14.44 7.82 14.28
CA PRO A 11 -13.72 9.07 13.97
C PRO A 11 -12.36 9.22 14.67
N THR A 12 -11.96 8.28 15.53
CA THR A 12 -10.79 8.44 16.39
C THR A 12 -9.47 8.08 15.70
N ASN A 13 -9.53 7.35 14.59
CA ASN A 13 -8.40 6.69 13.93
C ASN A 13 -7.64 5.71 14.86
N VAL A 14 -8.24 5.29 15.97
CA VAL A 14 -7.68 4.29 16.91
C VAL A 14 -8.35 2.93 16.67
N PRO A 15 -7.58 1.84 16.47
CA PRO A 15 -8.16 0.50 16.34
C PRO A 15 -8.99 0.11 17.57
N ASN A 16 -10.14 -0.49 17.33
CA ASN A 16 -11.10 -0.91 18.36
C ASN A 16 -11.38 -2.43 18.28
N SER A 17 -12.31 -2.92 19.13
CA SER A 17 -12.67 -4.34 19.19
C SER A 17 -13.17 -4.91 17.85
N LEU A 18 -13.83 -4.10 17.02
CA LEU A 18 -14.24 -4.52 15.67
C LEU A 18 -13.03 -4.77 14.77
N ASN A 19 -11.99 -3.94 14.87
CA ASN A 19 -10.74 -4.17 14.13
C ASN A 19 -10.05 -5.45 14.59
N THR A 20 -9.96 -5.67 15.91
CA THR A 20 -9.36 -6.88 16.49
C THR A 20 -10.06 -8.13 15.98
N GLU A 21 -11.39 -8.18 16.12
CA GLU A 21 -12.17 -9.34 15.69
C GLU A 21 -12.10 -9.55 14.17
N TYR A 22 -12.17 -8.45 13.41
CA TYR A 22 -12.02 -8.49 11.96
C TYR A 22 -10.74 -9.21 11.53
N TYR A 23 -9.59 -8.85 12.10
CA TYR A 23 -8.31 -9.45 11.72
C TYR A 23 -8.10 -10.84 12.31
N ARG A 24 -8.56 -11.11 13.54
CA ARG A 24 -8.57 -12.47 14.13
C ARG A 24 -9.25 -13.47 13.19
N GLN A 25 -10.45 -13.15 12.71
CA GLN A 25 -11.20 -14.02 11.79
C GLN A 25 -10.44 -14.34 10.50
N ARG A 26 -9.62 -13.41 9.98
CA ARG A 26 -8.79 -13.68 8.79
C ARG A 26 -7.61 -14.57 9.09
N ALA A 27 -6.96 -14.36 10.24
CA ALA A 27 -5.88 -15.24 10.69
C ALA A 27 -6.42 -16.67 10.89
N ALA A 28 -7.53 -16.82 11.62
CA ALA A 28 -8.22 -18.09 11.81
C ALA A 28 -8.69 -18.74 10.49
N GLY A 29 -9.08 -17.92 9.50
CA GLY A 29 -9.45 -18.36 8.15
C GLY A 29 -8.27 -18.71 7.24
N GLY A 30 -7.03 -18.73 7.76
CA GLY A 30 -5.83 -19.15 7.01
C GLY A 30 -5.11 -18.02 6.26
N ALA A 31 -5.44 -16.75 6.50
CA ALA A 31 -4.67 -15.66 5.92
C ALA A 31 -3.30 -15.55 6.61
N GLY A 32 -2.26 -16.04 5.95
CA GLY A 32 -0.90 -16.05 6.52
C GLY A 32 -0.28 -14.67 6.75
N LEU A 33 -0.59 -13.67 5.91
CA LEU A 33 -0.03 -12.31 6.00
C LEU A 33 -1.10 -11.23 5.80
N ILE A 34 -1.19 -10.27 6.72
CA ILE A 34 -2.22 -9.20 6.79
C ILE A 34 -1.57 -7.80 6.73
N ASN A 35 -2.22 -6.79 6.13
CA ASN A 35 -1.73 -5.41 6.07
C ASN A 35 -2.69 -4.37 6.71
N ALA A 36 -2.17 -3.50 7.58
CA ALA A 36 -2.91 -2.56 8.46
C ALA A 36 -2.50 -1.08 8.34
N PHE A 37 -3.32 -0.10 8.78
CA PHE A 37 -3.11 1.35 8.54
C PHE A 37 -3.02 2.22 9.82
N GLY A 38 -2.15 3.24 9.81
CA GLY A 38 -2.12 4.36 10.78
C GLY A 38 -1.46 4.05 12.13
N ILE A 39 -0.34 4.71 12.45
CA ILE A 39 0.47 4.42 13.66
C ILE A 39 1.36 5.61 14.09
N TRP A 40 0.76 6.74 14.43
CA TRP A 40 1.51 7.94 14.84
C TRP A 40 1.31 8.35 16.29
N SER A 41 0.26 7.87 16.96
CA SER A 41 0.00 8.15 18.38
C SER A 41 0.18 6.92 19.27
N GLN A 42 0.44 7.13 20.56
CA GLN A 42 0.54 6.04 21.54
C GLN A 42 -0.79 5.29 21.70
N GLU A 43 -1.92 5.97 21.59
CA GLU A 43 -3.24 5.35 21.61
C GLU A 43 -3.44 4.39 20.43
N GLN A 44 -3.01 4.79 19.23
CA GLN A 44 -3.03 3.91 18.06
C GLN A 44 -2.12 2.70 18.23
N VAL A 45 -0.93 2.89 18.78
CA VAL A 45 -0.01 1.78 19.09
C VAL A 45 -0.68 0.78 20.05
N ASN A 46 -1.34 1.26 21.10
CA ASN A 46 -2.05 0.41 22.06
C ASN A 46 -3.23 -0.33 21.40
N GLY A 47 -4.02 0.35 20.57
CA GLY A 47 -5.10 -0.27 19.81
C GLY A 47 -4.59 -1.36 18.85
N TRP A 48 -3.50 -1.09 18.12
CA TRP A 48 -2.86 -2.07 17.23
C TRP A 48 -2.27 -3.25 17.98
N LYS A 49 -1.77 -3.06 19.21
CA LYS A 49 -1.25 -4.16 20.02
C LYS A 49 -2.32 -5.26 20.22
N ASN A 50 -3.56 -4.86 20.54
CA ASN A 50 -4.66 -5.81 20.71
C ASN A 50 -4.96 -6.58 19.41
N VAL A 51 -4.84 -5.92 18.26
CA VAL A 51 -5.02 -6.55 16.95
C VAL A 51 -3.90 -7.54 16.66
N THR A 52 -2.64 -7.14 16.88
CA THR A 52 -1.48 -8.01 16.62
C THR A 52 -1.48 -9.22 17.54
N ASP A 53 -1.84 -9.04 18.83
CA ASP A 53 -1.95 -10.14 19.78
C ASP A 53 -2.99 -11.16 19.30
N ALA A 54 -4.19 -10.70 18.93
CA ALA A 54 -5.26 -11.56 18.43
C ALA A 54 -4.90 -12.30 17.13
N VAL A 55 -4.11 -11.69 16.24
CA VAL A 55 -3.62 -12.36 15.02
C VAL A 55 -2.57 -13.42 15.37
N HIS A 56 -1.65 -13.11 16.28
CA HIS A 56 -0.61 -14.05 16.71
C HIS A 56 -1.18 -15.22 17.52
N GLU A 57 -2.24 -15.02 18.30
CA GLU A 57 -2.98 -16.07 19.01
C GLU A 57 -3.55 -17.12 18.04
N GLU A 58 -3.96 -16.70 16.84
CA GLU A 58 -4.41 -17.59 15.75
C GLU A 58 -3.26 -18.13 14.88
N GLY A 59 -2.00 -17.86 15.25
CA GLY A 59 -0.81 -18.28 14.50
C GLY A 59 -0.57 -17.51 13.20
N GLY A 60 -1.27 -16.40 12.96
CA GLY A 60 -1.10 -15.55 11.78
C GLY A 60 0.07 -14.58 11.89
N VAL A 61 0.47 -13.99 10.77
CA VAL A 61 1.45 -12.90 10.72
C VAL A 61 0.80 -11.62 10.16
N ILE A 62 1.18 -10.47 10.70
CA ILE A 62 0.64 -9.17 10.27
C ILE A 62 1.76 -8.15 10.08
N PHE A 63 1.64 -7.36 9.01
CA PHE A 63 2.47 -6.23 8.66
C PHE A 63 1.62 -4.96 8.71
N ALA A 64 2.25 -3.83 9.01
CA ALA A 64 1.62 -2.52 8.88
C ALA A 64 1.92 -1.95 7.50
N GLN A 65 0.89 -1.65 6.70
CA GLN A 65 1.01 -0.81 5.53
C GLN A 65 1.11 0.65 5.98
N LEU A 66 2.33 1.16 5.99
CA LEU A 66 2.60 2.57 6.21
C LEU A 66 2.16 3.35 4.97
N TRP A 67 1.42 4.44 5.18
CA TRP A 67 0.77 5.17 4.09
C TRP A 67 0.78 6.68 4.33
N HIS A 68 0.93 7.43 3.24
CA HIS A 68 0.73 8.87 3.16
C HIS A 68 -0.10 9.17 1.91
N LEU A 69 -1.19 9.92 2.05
CA LEU A 69 -2.15 10.15 0.95
C LEU A 69 -1.58 11.03 -0.18
N GLY A 70 -0.60 11.88 0.14
CA GLY A 70 -0.06 12.80 -0.85
C GLY A 70 -1.17 13.64 -1.46
N ARG A 71 -1.15 13.84 -2.79
CA ARG A 71 -2.13 14.67 -3.53
C ARG A 71 -3.58 14.21 -3.44
N LEU A 72 -3.84 13.08 -2.78
CA LEU A 72 -5.16 12.52 -2.53
C LEU A 72 -5.74 12.95 -1.18
N SER A 73 -5.12 13.92 -0.51
CA SER A 73 -5.61 14.55 0.71
C SER A 73 -6.39 15.83 0.38
N HIS A 74 -7.38 16.19 1.20
CA HIS A 74 -8.16 17.42 1.05
C HIS A 74 -7.72 18.44 2.10
N PRO A 75 -7.57 19.75 1.79
CA PRO A 75 -7.20 20.78 2.75
C PRO A 75 -8.13 20.83 3.98
N ASP A 76 -9.42 20.53 3.79
CA ASP A 76 -10.39 20.49 4.88
C ASP A 76 -10.39 19.17 5.68
N ALA A 77 -9.58 18.18 5.28
CA ALA A 77 -9.45 16.95 6.06
C ALA A 77 -8.71 17.24 7.37
N PRO A 78 -9.20 16.77 8.54
CA PRO A 78 -8.57 17.05 9.84
C PRO A 78 -7.08 16.70 9.88
N GLU A 79 -6.70 15.58 9.27
CA GLU A 79 -5.32 15.10 9.21
C GLU A 79 -4.43 16.00 8.32
N GLN A 80 -4.99 16.55 7.25
CA GLN A 80 -4.29 17.48 6.37
C GLN A 80 -4.04 18.82 7.07
N ILE A 81 -5.05 19.33 7.77
CA ILE A 81 -4.94 20.55 8.60
C ILE A 81 -3.84 20.35 9.65
N ALA A 82 -3.86 19.21 10.35
CA ALA A 82 -2.87 18.88 11.36
C ALA A 82 -1.44 18.74 10.80
N SER A 83 -1.29 18.29 9.56
CA SER A 83 0.03 18.11 8.93
C SER A 83 0.74 19.43 8.60
N GLY A 84 -0.01 20.51 8.34
CA GLY A 84 0.52 21.81 7.93
C GLY A 84 1.29 21.82 6.59
N LEU A 85 1.32 20.71 5.84
CA LEU A 85 2.14 20.57 4.64
C LEU A 85 1.31 20.09 3.45
N PRO A 86 1.27 20.84 2.35
CA PRO A 86 0.51 20.45 1.18
C PRO A 86 1.31 19.44 0.33
N PRO A 87 0.70 18.49 -0.38
CA PRO A 87 1.42 17.35 -0.94
C PRO A 87 1.97 17.47 -2.38
N SER A 88 1.47 18.39 -3.22
CA SER A 88 1.83 18.51 -4.66
C SER A 88 1.15 19.73 -5.30
N VAL A 89 1.69 20.26 -6.40
CA VAL A 89 1.04 21.30 -7.25
C VAL A 89 0.08 20.74 -8.29
N ILE A 90 -0.10 19.41 -8.34
CA ILE A 90 -0.95 18.74 -9.34
C ILE A 90 -2.11 18.06 -8.60
N SER A 91 -3.34 18.54 -8.86
CA SER A 91 -4.55 17.87 -8.38
C SER A 91 -4.68 16.48 -8.98
N ALA A 92 -5.14 15.51 -8.18
CA ALA A 92 -5.57 14.22 -8.71
C ALA A 92 -6.89 14.38 -9.49
N ARG A 93 -7.13 13.53 -10.48
CA ARG A 93 -8.38 13.53 -11.27
C ARG A 93 -9.24 12.31 -10.94
N GLY A 94 -10.55 12.46 -11.09
CA GLY A 94 -11.49 11.34 -11.09
C GLY A 94 -11.94 10.78 -9.73
N GLY A 95 -11.65 11.42 -8.60
CA GLY A 95 -12.10 10.95 -7.28
C GLY A 95 -12.93 11.95 -6.46
N LYS A 96 -13.44 11.47 -5.33
CA LYS A 96 -14.33 12.19 -4.38
C LYS A 96 -13.88 11.96 -2.94
N PHE A 97 -13.92 13.00 -2.11
CA PHE A 97 -13.76 12.91 -0.66
C PHE A 97 -15.09 12.64 0.02
N ARG A 98 -15.34 11.38 0.34
CA ARG A 98 -16.65 10.92 0.81
C ARG A 98 -16.97 11.28 2.26
N PHE A 99 -15.96 11.63 3.06
CA PHE A 99 -16.12 11.96 4.47
C PHE A 99 -16.33 13.46 4.73
N LEU A 100 -16.17 14.31 3.72
CA LEU A 100 -16.42 15.74 3.83
C LEU A 100 -17.86 16.08 3.39
N PRO A 101 -18.49 17.09 4.02
CA PRO A 101 -19.79 17.58 3.58
C PRO A 101 -19.79 17.92 2.08
N GLY A 102 -20.84 17.51 1.36
CA GLY A 102 -21.00 17.82 -0.07
C GLY A 102 -20.20 16.94 -1.04
N GLN A 103 -19.40 15.98 -0.56
CA GLN A 103 -18.54 15.10 -1.38
C GLN A 103 -17.66 15.86 -2.40
N PRO A 104 -16.80 16.78 -1.92
CA PRO A 104 -15.93 17.54 -2.80
C PRO A 104 -15.00 16.62 -3.60
N GLY A 105 -14.63 17.06 -4.80
CA GLY A 105 -13.60 16.39 -5.60
C GLY A 105 -12.20 16.61 -5.03
N TYR A 106 -11.18 16.08 -5.71
CA TYR A 106 -9.80 16.46 -5.43
C TYR A 106 -9.56 17.94 -5.75
N VAL A 107 -8.81 18.61 -4.89
CA VAL A 107 -8.41 20.01 -5.08
C VAL A 107 -6.92 20.10 -5.39
N THR A 108 -6.52 21.16 -6.08
CA THR A 108 -5.10 21.46 -6.30
C THR A 108 -4.46 21.77 -4.95
N PRO A 109 -3.52 20.93 -4.48
CA PRO A 109 -2.83 21.23 -3.23
C PRO A 109 -1.80 22.35 -3.44
N THR A 110 -1.39 22.98 -2.35
CA THR A 110 -0.32 24.00 -2.37
C THR A 110 1.05 23.34 -2.64
N ALA A 111 1.97 24.06 -3.27
CA ALA A 111 3.34 23.56 -3.50
C ALA A 111 4.08 23.36 -2.18
N ILE A 112 4.96 22.35 -2.12
CA ILE A 112 6.10 22.38 -1.21
C ILE A 112 7.32 22.79 -2.03
N ASP A 113 8.09 23.75 -1.54
CA ASP A 113 9.32 24.22 -2.20
C ASP A 113 10.38 23.10 -2.31
N ASP A 114 10.46 22.22 -1.31
CA ASP A 114 11.34 21.05 -1.31
C ASP A 114 10.60 19.78 -0.89
N PRO A 115 10.24 18.88 -1.82
CA PRO A 115 9.53 17.64 -1.50
C PRO A 115 10.35 16.69 -0.61
N ARG A 116 11.68 16.88 -0.48
CA ARG A 116 12.51 16.12 0.46
C ARG A 116 12.13 16.37 1.91
N ILE A 117 11.40 17.46 2.22
CA ILE A 117 10.84 17.67 3.56
C ILE A 117 9.85 16.55 3.95
N LEU A 118 9.18 15.94 2.98
CA LEU A 118 8.30 14.78 3.23
C LEU A 118 9.11 13.55 3.63
N LEU A 119 10.35 13.41 3.16
CA LEU A 119 11.26 12.36 3.62
C LEU A 119 11.68 12.62 5.07
N ALA A 120 11.94 13.88 5.45
CA ALA A 120 12.26 14.25 6.82
C ALA A 120 11.08 14.05 7.80
N ASN A 121 9.84 14.27 7.35
CA ASN A 121 8.63 14.04 8.14
C ASN A 121 8.19 12.58 8.17
N GLY A 122 8.33 11.84 7.07
CA GLY A 122 8.25 10.40 7.06
C GLY A 122 9.26 9.82 8.04
N ASN A 123 10.51 10.30 7.99
CA ASN A 123 11.54 9.98 8.98
C ASN A 123 11.20 10.43 10.39
N ARG A 124 10.32 11.41 10.64
CA ARG A 124 9.88 11.81 12.00
C ARG A 124 8.77 10.91 12.54
N LEU A 125 7.77 10.60 11.73
CA LEU A 125 6.74 9.60 12.03
C LEU A 125 7.37 8.21 12.23
N LEU A 126 8.45 7.95 11.53
CA LEU A 126 9.30 6.78 11.67
C LEU A 126 10.45 6.99 12.68
N SER A 127 10.78 8.21 13.12
CA SER A 127 11.89 8.44 14.08
C SER A 127 11.53 8.04 15.50
N THR A 128 10.25 7.78 15.78
CA THR A 128 9.86 7.10 17.01
C THR A 128 10.20 5.60 16.98
N ARG A 129 10.68 5.04 15.85
CA ARG A 129 11.49 3.81 15.65
C ARG A 129 11.25 3.24 14.23
N ASN A 130 12.04 3.56 13.20
CA ASN A 130 11.91 2.97 11.84
C ASN A 130 12.92 3.54 10.82
N ARG A 131 14.16 3.09 10.91
CA ARG A 131 15.05 2.99 9.75
C ARG A 131 15.28 1.49 9.45
N PRO A 132 15.85 1.08 8.30
CA PRO A 132 16.29 -0.30 8.08
C PRO A 132 17.32 -0.79 9.12
N ASP A 133 18.01 0.13 9.79
CA ASP A 133 18.82 -0.13 11.00
C ASP A 133 18.00 -0.30 12.29
N VAL A 134 16.70 0.00 12.28
CA VAL A 134 15.77 -0.16 13.43
C VAL A 134 14.92 -1.42 13.29
N TRP A 135 14.45 -1.73 12.08
CA TRP A 135 13.78 -3.00 11.78
C TRP A 135 14.59 -3.70 10.70
N GLY A 136 15.13 -4.88 11.01
CA GLY A 136 15.90 -5.66 10.07
C GLY A 136 15.13 -5.84 8.75
N ALA A 137 15.85 -5.87 7.63
CA ALA A 137 15.27 -5.92 6.28
C ALA A 137 14.22 -7.05 6.13
N ASN A 138 14.41 -8.17 6.83
CA ASN A 138 13.48 -9.30 6.94
C ASN A 138 12.13 -9.00 7.62
N ARG A 139 11.86 -7.76 8.04
CA ARG A 139 10.58 -7.30 8.58
C ARG A 139 9.96 -6.15 7.78
N VAL A 140 10.54 -5.82 6.63
CA VAL A 140 10.06 -4.76 5.75
C VAL A 140 9.53 -5.41 4.47
N GLY A 141 8.35 -4.97 4.02
CA GLY A 141 7.79 -5.36 2.74
C GLY A 141 7.39 -4.11 1.95
N ILE A 142 7.49 -4.17 0.63
CA ILE A 142 7.06 -3.09 -0.26
C ILE A 142 5.99 -3.61 -1.21
N LYS A 143 4.94 -2.82 -1.43
CA LYS A 143 3.89 -3.09 -2.43
C LYS A 143 3.96 -2.05 -3.54
N LEU A 144 4.07 -2.50 -4.79
CA LEU A 144 4.17 -1.65 -5.98
C LEU A 144 3.07 -1.99 -6.99
N ASN A 145 2.56 -0.95 -7.65
CA ASN A 145 1.48 -1.06 -8.62
C ASN A 145 1.88 -0.43 -9.97
N PRO A 146 2.81 -1.05 -10.74
CA PRO A 146 3.37 -0.42 -11.94
C PRO A 146 2.36 -0.16 -13.06
N ALA A 147 1.29 -0.95 -13.09
CA ALA A 147 0.26 -0.90 -14.13
C ALA A 147 -1.03 -0.21 -13.70
N GLU A 148 -1.05 0.56 -12.61
CA GLU A 148 -2.27 1.17 -12.10
C GLU A 148 -2.55 2.55 -12.75
N GLY A 149 -3.83 2.82 -13.01
CA GLY A 149 -4.33 4.12 -13.50
C GLY A 149 -5.10 4.92 -12.45
N TYR A 150 -5.40 4.29 -11.31
CA TYR A 150 -6.19 4.88 -10.24
C TYR A 150 -5.54 6.19 -9.76
N ASN A 151 -6.37 7.19 -9.43
CA ASN A 151 -5.91 8.53 -9.05
C ASN A 151 -5.01 9.24 -10.08
N ASP A 152 -5.15 8.92 -11.37
CA ASP A 152 -4.48 9.62 -12.45
C ASP A 152 -2.94 9.48 -12.45
N VAL A 153 -2.43 8.31 -12.02
CA VAL A 153 -0.99 8.06 -11.82
C VAL A 153 -0.27 7.35 -12.96
N GLY A 154 -1.00 6.82 -13.96
CA GLY A 154 -0.36 6.07 -15.06
C GLY A 154 0.66 6.92 -15.84
N MET A 155 1.58 6.28 -16.55
CA MET A 155 2.61 6.96 -17.32
C MET A 155 2.79 6.28 -18.69
N PRO A 156 3.45 6.92 -19.67
CA PRO A 156 3.85 6.24 -20.89
C PRO A 156 4.60 4.94 -20.59
N LEU A 157 4.36 3.90 -21.39
CA LEU A 157 4.90 2.56 -21.12
C LEU A 157 6.42 2.54 -20.91
N GLN A 158 7.17 3.22 -21.77
CA GLN A 158 8.64 3.24 -21.67
C GLN A 158 9.13 3.91 -20.38
N GLU A 159 8.45 4.95 -19.93
CA GLU A 159 8.77 5.62 -18.66
C GLU A 159 8.43 4.71 -17.47
N THR A 160 7.27 4.06 -17.49
CA THR A 160 6.89 3.05 -16.47
C THR A 160 7.93 1.94 -16.38
N LEU A 161 8.32 1.34 -17.51
CA LEU A 161 9.32 0.27 -17.55
C LEU A 161 10.67 0.73 -17.00
N GLY A 162 11.13 1.93 -17.37
CA GLY A 162 12.39 2.50 -16.89
C GLY A 162 12.38 2.76 -15.39
N ILE A 163 11.35 3.45 -14.88
CA ILE A 163 11.25 3.84 -13.46
C ILE A 163 11.10 2.62 -12.58
N PHE A 164 10.14 1.74 -12.86
CA PHE A 164 9.88 0.57 -12.02
C PHE A 164 10.99 -0.47 -12.17
N GLY A 165 11.57 -0.63 -13.37
CA GLY A 165 12.72 -1.51 -13.56
C GLY A 165 13.92 -1.08 -12.71
N TYR A 166 14.24 0.21 -12.70
CA TYR A 166 15.30 0.76 -11.83
C TYR A 166 14.95 0.59 -10.36
N LEU A 167 13.77 1.05 -9.92
CA LEU A 167 13.35 1.00 -8.52
C LEU A 167 13.36 -0.43 -7.97
N ILE A 168 12.83 -1.40 -8.71
CA ILE A 168 12.75 -2.80 -8.27
C ILE A 168 14.15 -3.41 -8.21
N SER A 169 15.03 -3.09 -9.15
CA SER A 169 16.43 -3.53 -9.10
C SER A 169 17.16 -2.97 -7.88
N GLU A 170 16.88 -1.73 -7.46
CA GLU A 170 17.45 -1.14 -6.25
C GLU A 170 16.84 -1.75 -4.98
N ILE A 171 15.54 -2.07 -4.98
CA ILE A 171 14.88 -2.77 -3.87
C ILE A 171 15.47 -4.17 -3.67
N ASP A 172 15.76 -4.90 -4.75
CA ASP A 172 16.37 -6.25 -4.68
C ASP A 172 17.67 -6.26 -3.86
N ARG A 173 18.49 -5.22 -4.02
CA ARG A 173 19.76 -5.05 -3.28
C ARG A 173 19.57 -4.93 -1.78
N LEU A 174 18.38 -4.54 -1.31
CA LEU A 174 18.09 -4.34 0.11
C LEU A 174 17.82 -5.66 0.85
N GLY A 175 17.45 -6.74 0.16
CA GLY A 175 17.12 -8.02 0.78
C GLY A 175 15.96 -7.93 1.78
N ILE A 176 14.92 -7.19 1.41
CA ILE A 176 13.73 -7.01 2.27
C ILE A 176 12.88 -8.28 2.30
N ALA A 177 11.99 -8.41 3.30
CA ALA A 177 11.18 -9.61 3.52
C ALA A 177 10.34 -10.01 2.28
N TYR A 178 9.73 -9.02 1.63
CA TYR A 178 8.97 -9.26 0.41
C TYR A 178 8.76 -8.02 -0.48
N VAL A 179 8.53 -8.28 -1.77
CA VAL A 179 7.97 -7.32 -2.73
C VAL A 179 6.64 -7.87 -3.24
N ALA A 180 5.58 -7.07 -3.11
CA ALA A 180 4.27 -7.36 -3.63
C ALA A 180 4.02 -6.58 -4.92
N LEU A 181 3.81 -7.28 -6.04
CA LEU A 181 3.55 -6.70 -7.34
C LEU A 181 2.06 -6.83 -7.69
N VAL A 182 1.42 -5.69 -7.92
CA VAL A 182 0.02 -5.64 -8.36
C VAL A 182 -0.04 -5.68 -9.88
N ARG A 183 -0.62 -6.74 -10.42
CA ARG A 183 -0.84 -6.85 -11.88
C ARG A 183 -1.96 -5.92 -12.33
N TYR A 184 -2.03 -5.68 -13.63
CA TYR A 184 -3.09 -4.87 -14.21
C TYR A 184 -4.49 -5.43 -13.84
N ALA A 185 -5.34 -4.56 -13.27
CA ALA A 185 -6.70 -4.89 -12.88
C ALA A 185 -7.69 -3.97 -13.59
N GLY A 186 -8.25 -4.43 -14.72
CA GLY A 186 -9.08 -3.59 -15.60
C GLY A 186 -10.37 -3.06 -14.96
N ASN A 187 -10.87 -3.69 -13.90
CA ASN A 187 -12.02 -3.19 -13.12
C ASN A 187 -11.66 -2.01 -12.20
N LEU A 188 -10.37 -1.80 -11.91
CA LEU A 188 -9.87 -0.68 -11.10
C LEU A 188 -9.25 0.44 -11.95
N ASP A 189 -9.19 0.26 -13.26
CA ASP A 189 -8.63 1.23 -14.20
C ASP A 189 -9.64 2.34 -14.52
N PRO A 190 -9.49 3.57 -14.03
CA PRO A 190 -10.47 4.61 -14.26
C PRO A 190 -10.48 5.05 -15.73
N VAL A 191 -11.66 5.47 -16.20
CA VAL A 191 -11.78 6.19 -17.47
C VAL A 191 -11.76 7.68 -17.15
N ILE A 192 -10.77 8.39 -17.69
CA ILE A 192 -10.61 9.84 -17.57
C ILE A 192 -10.54 10.40 -18.98
N ASP A 193 -11.39 11.38 -19.29
CA ASP A 193 -11.47 12.00 -20.62
C ASP A 193 -11.70 10.98 -21.76
N GLY A 194 -12.49 9.93 -21.49
CA GLY A 194 -12.81 8.89 -22.47
C GLY A 194 -11.73 7.82 -22.68
N ALA A 195 -10.60 7.91 -21.97
CA ALA A 195 -9.51 6.94 -22.06
C ALA A 195 -9.24 6.23 -20.73
N ARG A 196 -8.86 4.95 -20.82
CA ARG A 196 -8.32 4.20 -19.67
C ARG A 196 -6.99 4.79 -19.26
N ARG A 197 -6.74 4.85 -17.94
CA ARG A 197 -5.63 5.61 -17.40
C ARG A 197 -4.39 4.77 -17.11
N ALA A 198 -4.58 3.48 -16.87
CA ALA A 198 -3.53 2.54 -16.52
C ALA A 198 -2.52 2.33 -17.64
N THR A 199 -1.28 2.04 -17.23
CA THR A 199 -0.24 1.57 -18.15
C THR A 199 -0.32 0.04 -18.24
N LYS A 200 -1.19 -0.50 -19.10
CA LYS A 200 -1.38 -1.95 -19.22
C LYS A 200 -0.12 -2.64 -19.76
N HIS A 201 0.48 -3.53 -18.97
CA HIS A 201 1.59 -4.40 -19.36
C HIS A 201 1.66 -5.63 -18.44
N ASP A 202 2.49 -6.62 -18.80
CA ASP A 202 2.74 -7.81 -17.97
C ASP A 202 3.69 -7.47 -16.81
N VAL A 203 3.12 -7.07 -15.68
CA VAL A 203 3.87 -6.68 -14.49
C VAL A 203 4.73 -7.85 -13.97
N LEU A 204 4.16 -9.04 -13.84
CA LEU A 204 4.85 -10.16 -13.18
C LEU A 204 5.97 -10.70 -14.07
N GLY A 205 5.72 -10.90 -15.36
CA GLY A 205 6.75 -11.33 -16.31
C GLY A 205 7.86 -10.29 -16.50
N THR A 206 7.55 -9.00 -16.36
CA THR A 206 8.54 -7.92 -16.49
C THR A 206 9.44 -7.80 -15.26
N TYR A 207 8.87 -7.80 -14.04
CA TYR A 207 9.62 -7.37 -12.86
C TYR A 207 10.03 -8.49 -11.91
N THR A 208 9.34 -9.64 -11.88
CA THR A 208 9.79 -10.78 -11.06
C THR A 208 11.23 -11.21 -11.39
N PRO A 209 11.66 -11.28 -12.66
CA PRO A 209 13.05 -11.65 -12.99
C PRO A 209 14.13 -10.69 -12.49
N LEU A 210 13.75 -9.47 -12.06
CA LEU A 210 14.65 -8.49 -11.47
C LEU A 210 14.89 -8.73 -9.98
N LEU A 211 14.00 -9.47 -9.31
CA LEU A 211 14.07 -9.82 -7.89
C LEU A 211 14.83 -11.14 -7.73
N LYS A 212 16.14 -11.06 -7.51
CA LYS A 212 17.08 -12.19 -7.49
C LYS A 212 17.57 -12.52 -6.09
N ASN A 213 17.32 -11.64 -5.12
CA ASN A 213 17.76 -11.84 -3.77
C ASN A 213 16.95 -12.95 -3.09
N PRO A 214 17.59 -14.06 -2.65
CA PRO A 214 16.88 -15.20 -2.07
C PRO A 214 16.25 -14.89 -0.71
N ALA A 215 16.61 -13.76 -0.07
CA ALA A 215 15.96 -13.30 1.16
C ALA A 215 14.62 -12.58 0.90
N THR A 216 14.33 -12.23 -0.36
CA THR A 216 13.15 -11.44 -0.74
C THR A 216 12.13 -12.31 -1.45
N ASN A 217 11.00 -12.53 -0.77
CA ASN A 217 9.86 -13.22 -1.38
C ASN A 217 9.11 -12.28 -2.35
N VAL A 218 8.60 -12.82 -3.44
CA VAL A 218 7.78 -12.11 -4.42
C VAL A 218 6.33 -12.53 -4.27
N PHE A 219 5.44 -11.57 -4.03
CA PHE A 219 4.01 -11.82 -3.95
C PHE A 219 3.27 -11.18 -5.12
N ALA A 220 2.31 -11.89 -5.70
CA ALA A 220 1.38 -11.29 -6.67
C ALA A 220 0.12 -10.74 -5.98
N ASN A 221 -0.55 -9.80 -6.63
CA ASN A 221 -1.84 -9.29 -6.20
C ASN A 221 -2.71 -8.84 -7.38
N ALA A 222 -4.02 -8.77 -7.12
CA ALA A 222 -5.14 -8.37 -7.97
C ALA A 222 -5.72 -9.44 -8.90
N LEU A 223 -7.02 -9.69 -8.73
CA LEU A 223 -7.89 -10.51 -9.60
C LEU A 223 -7.43 -11.97 -9.80
N PHE A 224 -6.71 -12.55 -8.84
CA PHE A 224 -6.38 -13.97 -8.88
C PHE A 224 -7.56 -14.81 -8.42
N THR A 225 -7.84 -15.91 -9.13
CA THR A 225 -8.63 -17.01 -8.56
C THR A 225 -7.73 -17.88 -7.67
N GLY A 226 -8.34 -18.73 -6.84
CA GLY A 226 -7.58 -19.70 -6.04
C GLY A 226 -6.75 -20.66 -6.91
N GLU A 227 -7.36 -21.19 -7.98
CA GLU A 227 -6.71 -22.10 -8.93
C GLU A 227 -5.52 -21.44 -9.64
N GLU A 228 -5.70 -20.20 -10.11
CA GLU A 228 -4.62 -19.46 -10.77
C GLU A 228 -3.48 -19.17 -9.79
N ALA A 229 -3.79 -18.80 -8.55
CA ALA A 229 -2.77 -18.53 -7.55
C ALA A 229 -1.94 -19.77 -7.22
N VAL A 230 -2.58 -20.94 -7.10
CA VAL A 230 -1.89 -22.22 -6.89
C VAL A 230 -0.93 -22.48 -8.05
N GLN A 231 -1.40 -22.37 -9.29
CA GLN A 231 -0.57 -22.60 -10.48
C GLN A 231 0.64 -21.65 -10.52
N TYR A 232 0.44 -20.37 -10.20
CA TYR A 232 1.54 -19.40 -10.20
C TYR A 232 2.61 -19.70 -9.16
N VAL A 233 2.23 -20.22 -7.99
CA VAL A 233 3.16 -20.63 -6.95
C VAL A 233 3.88 -21.92 -7.34
N GLU A 234 3.15 -22.93 -7.85
CA GLU A 234 3.73 -24.20 -8.30
C GLU A 234 4.69 -24.03 -9.49
N ASP A 235 4.40 -23.10 -10.39
CA ASP A 235 5.27 -22.72 -11.51
C ASP A 235 6.51 -21.92 -11.07
N GLY A 236 6.62 -21.55 -9.78
CA GLY A 236 7.70 -20.71 -9.26
C GLY A 236 7.66 -19.27 -9.79
N LYS A 237 6.50 -18.78 -10.24
CA LYS A 237 6.35 -17.40 -10.74
C LYS A 237 6.30 -16.37 -9.62
N VAL A 238 5.83 -16.77 -8.45
CA VAL A 238 5.77 -15.99 -7.21
C VAL A 238 5.78 -16.93 -6.00
N ASP A 239 6.18 -16.43 -4.84
CA ASP A 239 6.18 -17.17 -3.57
C ASP A 239 4.81 -17.16 -2.87
N GLY A 240 3.90 -16.29 -3.31
CA GLY A 240 2.54 -16.26 -2.80
C GLY A 240 1.65 -15.24 -3.50
N VAL A 241 0.37 -15.25 -3.16
CA VAL A 241 -0.63 -14.35 -3.72
C VAL A 241 -1.46 -13.69 -2.62
N PHE A 242 -1.58 -12.37 -2.70
CA PHE A 242 -2.48 -11.61 -1.85
C PHE A 242 -3.88 -11.52 -2.48
N PHE A 243 -4.89 -11.95 -1.72
CA PHE A 243 -6.30 -11.78 -2.06
C PHE A 243 -6.92 -10.58 -1.35
N GLY A 244 -7.72 -9.81 -2.08
CA GLY A 244 -8.47 -8.67 -1.60
C GLY A 244 -9.97 -8.99 -1.57
N ILE A 245 -10.64 -8.63 -2.67
CA ILE A 245 -11.93 -9.25 -3.01
C ILE A 245 -11.59 -10.66 -3.51
N PRO A 246 -12.12 -11.73 -2.88
CA PRO A 246 -11.92 -13.09 -3.34
C PRO A 246 -12.62 -13.35 -4.68
#